data_AF-A9L1Z4-F1
#
_entry.id   AF-A9L1Z4-F1
#
_cell.length_a   1.000
_cell.length_b   1.000
_cell.length_c   1.000
_cell.angle_alpha   90.00
_cell.angle_beta   90.00
_cell.angle_gamma   90.00
#
_symmetry.space_group_name_H-M   'P 1'
#
loop_
_entity.id
_entity.type
_entity.pdbx_description
1 polymer ?
#
loop_
_entity_poly.entity_id
_entity_poly.type
_entity_poly.pdbx_seq_one_letter_code
_entity_poly.pdbx_strand_id
1 'polypeptide(L)'
;MLSRSFECGEAQEYLKERLGEGGYNKCNRWDTLTTRGGFTPQKCDFCVGEDGVNKNIYYSEQEALLYSDVTLKEEGIRLRVYKCPHGFGWHRTKKLS
;
A
#
# COMPACT_ATOMS: atom_id res chain seq x y z
N MET A 1 10.95 15.60 4.33
CA MET A 1 11.37 15.03 3.04
C MET A 1 10.89 13.59 3.01
N LEU A 2 9.72 13.35 2.43
CA LEU A 2 9.23 11.99 2.14
C LEU A 2 9.59 11.74 0.68
N SER A 3 10.82 11.28 0.43
CA SER A 3 11.39 11.33 -0.92
C SER A 3 12.33 10.17 -1.19
N ARG A 4 11.84 8.95 -1.06
CA ARG A 4 12.22 7.91 -1.99
C ARG A 4 10.95 7.21 -2.41
N SER A 5 10.55 7.47 -3.64
CA SER A 5 9.58 6.66 -4.35
C SER A 5 10.06 5.21 -4.22
N PHE A 6 9.38 4.39 -3.43
CA PHE A 6 9.69 2.97 -3.34
C PHE A 6 9.64 2.40 -4.75
N GLU A 7 10.81 2.13 -5.32
CA GLU A 7 10.92 1.89 -6.75
C GLU A 7 10.27 0.55 -7.09
N CYS A 8 9.79 0.41 -8.32
CA CYS A 8 9.11 -0.81 -8.74
C CYS A 8 9.97 -2.07 -8.50
N GLY A 9 11.30 -1.97 -8.67
CA GLY A 9 12.23 -3.08 -8.44
C GLY A 9 12.32 -3.48 -6.96
N GLU A 10 12.44 -2.52 -6.06
CA GLU A 10 12.52 -2.76 -4.60
C GLU A 10 11.22 -3.39 -4.07
N ALA A 11 10.08 -2.96 -4.62
CA ALA A 11 8.77 -3.55 -4.32
C ALA A 11 8.67 -5.01 -4.74
N GLN A 12 9.25 -5.36 -5.89
CA GLN A 12 9.22 -6.72 -6.41
C GLN A 12 10.09 -7.65 -5.56
N GLU A 13 11.30 -7.25 -5.19
CA GLU A 13 12.17 -8.07 -4.34
C GLU A 13 11.55 -8.30 -2.96
N TYR A 14 11.05 -7.24 -2.33
CA TYR A 14 10.39 -7.36 -1.02
C TYR A 14 9.19 -8.31 -1.03
N LEU A 15 8.35 -8.24 -2.06
CA LEU A 15 7.19 -9.12 -2.21
C LEU A 15 7.59 -10.58 -2.46
N LYS A 16 8.64 -10.81 -3.27
CA LYS A 16 9.16 -12.16 -3.51
C LYS A 16 9.63 -12.80 -2.22
N GLU A 17 10.37 -12.07 -1.39
CA GLU A 17 10.81 -12.54 -0.06
C GLU A 17 9.62 -12.84 0.86
N ARG A 18 8.60 -11.99 0.85
CA ARG A 18 7.48 -12.09 1.79
C ARG A 18 6.40 -13.10 1.42
N LEU A 19 6.05 -13.20 0.13
CA LEU A 19 4.97 -14.06 -0.37
C LEU A 19 5.47 -15.36 -0.98
N GLY A 20 6.79 -15.47 -1.21
CA GLY A 20 7.39 -16.52 -2.04
C GLY A 20 7.04 -16.34 -3.53
N GLU A 21 7.81 -16.98 -4.43
CA GLU A 21 7.64 -16.82 -5.88
C GLU A 21 6.21 -17.13 -6.37
N GLY A 22 5.58 -18.18 -5.83
CA GLY A 22 4.23 -18.58 -6.21
C GLY A 22 3.13 -17.63 -5.73
N GLY A 23 3.33 -16.95 -4.59
CA GLY A 23 2.43 -15.91 -4.09
C GLY A 23 2.64 -14.58 -4.80
N TYR A 24 3.90 -14.24 -5.05
CA TYR A 24 4.31 -13.11 -5.87
C TYR A 24 3.64 -13.16 -7.25
N ASN A 25 3.79 -14.25 -8.00
CA ASN A 25 3.22 -14.42 -9.36
C ASN A 25 1.68 -14.49 -9.44
N LYS A 26 0.96 -14.44 -8.31
CA LYS A 26 -0.52 -14.41 -8.27
C LYS A 26 -1.11 -13.05 -7.89
N CYS A 27 -0.29 -12.09 -7.48
CA CYS A 27 -0.73 -10.74 -7.15
C CYS A 27 -1.00 -9.89 -8.42
N ASN A 28 -2.07 -10.20 -9.20
CA ASN A 28 -2.54 -9.69 -10.52
C ASN A 28 -2.41 -8.18 -10.88
N ARG A 29 -1.32 -7.50 -10.51
CA ARG A 29 -1.18 -6.04 -10.51
C ARG A 29 0.27 -5.57 -10.70
N TRP A 30 1.18 -6.49 -10.99
CA TRP A 30 2.60 -6.17 -11.22
C TRP A 30 2.78 -5.34 -12.50
N ASP A 31 2.00 -5.64 -13.53
CA ASP A 31 1.99 -4.87 -14.79
C ASP A 31 1.57 -3.40 -14.56
N THR A 32 0.82 -3.14 -13.49
CA THR A 32 0.38 -1.78 -13.13
C THR A 32 1.48 -0.99 -12.41
N LEU A 33 2.51 -1.66 -11.86
CA LEU A 33 3.66 -1.04 -11.21
C LEU A 33 4.73 -0.62 -12.20
N THR A 34 4.96 -1.44 -13.22
CA THR A 34 5.94 -1.18 -14.29
C THR A 34 5.47 -0.05 -15.22
N THR A 35 4.17 0.10 -15.43
CA THR A 35 3.63 1.05 -16.43
C THR A 35 3.53 2.51 -15.94
N ARG A 36 3.57 2.78 -14.62
CA ARG A 36 3.26 4.12 -14.06
C ARG A 36 4.41 4.87 -13.39
N GLY A 37 5.64 4.37 -13.45
CA GLY A 37 6.81 5.09 -12.94
C GLY A 37 6.82 5.29 -11.42
N GLY A 38 6.06 4.48 -10.67
CA GLY A 38 6.00 4.54 -9.21
C GLY A 38 4.66 4.06 -8.65
N PHE A 39 4.67 3.79 -7.35
CA PHE A 39 3.50 3.36 -6.60
C PHE A 39 2.89 4.60 -5.91
N THR A 40 1.89 5.23 -6.53
CA THR A 40 1.12 6.32 -5.88
C THR A 40 -0.30 5.84 -5.65
N PRO A 41 -0.74 5.71 -4.38
CA PRO A 41 -2.11 5.29 -4.10
C PRO A 41 -3.10 6.40 -4.45
N GLN A 42 -4.32 6.01 -4.82
CA GLN A 42 -5.40 6.96 -5.03
C GLN A 42 -5.86 7.55 -3.70
N LYS A 43 -6.58 8.68 -3.76
CA LYS A 43 -7.23 9.28 -2.60
C LYS A 43 -8.67 8.78 -2.51
N CYS A 44 -9.15 8.58 -1.29
CA CYS A 44 -10.54 8.29 -1.00
C CYS A 44 -11.34 9.58 -0.93
N ASP A 45 -12.48 9.64 -1.63
CA ASP A 45 -13.32 10.84 -1.63
C ASP A 45 -14.14 11.01 -0.35
N PHE A 46 -14.26 9.95 0.47
CA PHE A 46 -15.13 9.93 1.65
C PHE A 46 -14.36 9.86 2.97
N CYS A 47 -13.22 9.18 2.99
CA CYS A 47 -12.46 8.94 4.22
C CYS A 47 -11.38 10.01 4.40
N VAL A 48 -11.49 10.81 5.45
CA VAL A 48 -10.50 11.83 5.83
C VAL A 48 -9.64 11.33 7.00
N GLY A 49 -8.35 11.66 6.96
CA GLY A 49 -7.39 11.41 8.02
C GLY A 49 -7.52 12.38 9.19
N GLU A 50 -6.77 12.12 10.25
CA GLU A 50 -6.70 13.05 11.41
C GLU A 50 -6.02 14.37 11.06
N ASP A 51 -5.21 14.35 10.00
CA ASP A 51 -4.54 15.51 9.40
C ASP A 51 -5.48 16.35 8.50
N GLY A 52 -6.76 15.97 8.39
CA GLY A 52 -7.73 16.64 7.53
C GLY A 52 -7.54 16.33 6.03
N VAL A 53 -6.63 15.41 5.68
CA VAL A 53 -6.36 15.04 4.28
C VAL A 53 -7.11 13.76 3.93
N ASN A 54 -7.61 13.65 2.70
CA ASN A 54 -8.20 12.42 2.19
C ASN A 54 -7.22 11.24 2.33
N LYS A 55 -7.69 10.16 2.95
CA LYS A 55 -6.91 8.94 3.17
C LYS A 55 -6.55 8.31 1.83
N ASN A 56 -5.39 7.67 1.80
CA ASN A 56 -5.03 6.81 0.68
C ASN A 56 -5.99 5.61 0.63
N ILE A 57 -6.39 5.23 -0.58
CA ILE A 57 -7.18 4.03 -0.86
C ILE A 57 -6.40 3.12 -1.81
N TYR A 58 -6.35 1.85 -1.44
CA TYR A 58 -5.70 0.77 -2.17
C TYR A 58 -6.79 -0.14 -2.71
N TYR A 59 -6.58 -0.74 -3.87
CA TYR A 59 -7.63 -1.56 -4.46
C TYR A 59 -7.80 -2.90 -3.76
N SER A 60 -6.69 -3.51 -3.33
CA SER A 60 -6.68 -4.80 -2.64
C SER A 60 -6.05 -4.70 -1.25
N GLU A 61 -6.38 -5.68 -0.42
CA GLU A 61 -5.80 -5.81 0.92
C GLU A 61 -4.29 -6.02 0.83
N GLN A 62 -3.85 -6.85 -0.12
CA GLN A 62 -2.45 -7.15 -0.38
C GLN A 62 -1.66 -5.88 -0.75
N GLU A 63 -2.26 -5.00 -1.54
CA GLU A 63 -1.67 -3.71 -1.89
C GLU A 63 -1.51 -2.84 -0.64
N ALA A 64 -2.57 -2.71 0.17
CA ALA A 64 -2.49 -1.96 1.42
C ALA A 64 -1.50 -2.56 2.44
N LEU A 65 -1.36 -3.89 2.49
CA LEU A 65 -0.43 -4.60 3.36
C LEU A 65 1.01 -4.34 2.96
N LEU A 66 1.33 -4.45 1.66
CA LEU A 66 2.64 -4.12 1.13
C LEU A 66 3.07 -2.71 1.55
N TYR A 67 2.20 -1.73 1.36
CA TYR A 67 2.49 -0.36 1.77
C TYR A 67 2.66 -0.21 3.28
N SER A 68 1.91 -0.97 4.07
CA SER A 68 2.05 -0.96 5.53
C SER A 68 3.41 -1.51 5.96
N ASP A 69 3.88 -2.55 5.27
CA ASP A 69 5.17 -3.16 5.50
C ASP A 69 6.34 -2.27 5.07
N VAL A 70 6.23 -1.61 3.92
CA VAL A 70 7.22 -0.61 3.45
C VAL A 70 7.32 0.55 4.43
N THR A 71 6.17 1.11 4.85
CA THR A 71 6.15 2.17 5.87
C THR A 71 6.74 1.69 7.20
N LEU A 72 6.55 0.42 7.58
CA LEU A 72 7.21 -0.14 8.75
C LEU A 72 8.73 -0.21 8.57
N LYS A 73 9.21 -0.65 7.40
CA LYS A 73 10.65 -0.78 7.10
C LYS A 73 11.36 0.57 7.03
N GLU A 74 10.75 1.55 6.37
CA GLU A 74 11.36 2.87 6.11
C GLU A 74 11.16 3.86 7.24
N GLU A 75 9.98 3.87 7.86
CA GLU A 75 9.60 4.87 8.87
C GLU A 75 9.49 4.28 10.28
N GLY A 76 9.59 2.96 10.44
CA GLY A 76 9.39 2.29 11.74
C GLY A 76 7.93 2.27 12.20
N ILE A 77 6.99 2.64 11.32
CA ILE A 77 5.58 2.81 11.67
C ILE A 77 4.78 1.60 11.22
N ARG A 78 4.22 0.85 12.18
CA ARG A 78 3.30 -0.24 11.86
C ARG A 78 1.91 0.30 11.57
N LEU A 79 1.41 0.02 10.37
CA LEU A 79 0.04 0.33 9.97
C LEU A 79 -0.80 -0.95 9.90
N ARG A 80 -2.06 -0.86 10.32
CA ARG A 80 -3.09 -1.89 10.10
C ARG A 80 -3.87 -1.59 8.83
N VAL A 81 -4.32 -2.64 8.16
CA VAL A 81 -5.14 -2.57 6.96
C VAL A 81 -6.59 -2.86 7.30
N TYR A 82 -7.53 -2.11 6.71
CA TYR A 82 -8.96 -2.34 6.87
C TYR A 82 -9.72 -1.93 5.60
N LYS A 83 -10.88 -2.56 5.36
CA LYS A 83 -11.70 -2.27 4.19
C LYS A 83 -12.36 -0.89 4.31
N CYS A 84 -12.46 -0.16 3.19
CA CYS A 84 -13.17 1.10 3.15
C CYS A 84 -14.64 0.91 3.59
N PRO A 85 -15.16 1.72 4.54
CA PRO A 85 -16.56 1.61 4.98
C PRO A 85 -17.54 2.18 3.95
N HIS A 86 -17.09 3.03 3.02
CA HIS A 86 -17.93 3.71 2.03
C HIS A 86 -17.93 3.06 0.65
N GLY A 87 -17.19 1.96 0.44
CA GLY A 87 -17.16 1.32 -0.87
C GLY A 87 -16.03 0.32 -1.06
N PHE A 88 -15.52 0.25 -2.28
CA PHE A 88 -14.46 -0.66 -2.66
C PHE A 88 -13.08 -0.11 -2.30
N GLY A 89 -12.18 -1.00 -1.88
CA GLY A 89 -10.80 -0.68 -1.54
C GLY A 89 -10.49 -0.78 -0.05
N TRP A 90 -9.25 -0.45 0.27
CA TRP A 90 -8.61 -0.71 1.56
C TRP A 90 -7.84 0.52 2.01
N HIS A 91 -7.79 0.74 3.32
CA HIS A 91 -7.09 1.84 3.97
C HIS A 91 -6.02 1.31 4.92
N ARG A 92 -5.11 2.21 5.30
CA ARG A 92 -4.11 1.98 6.33
C ARG A 92 -4.38 2.89 7.53
N THR A 93 -4.17 2.40 8.75
CA THR A 93 -4.35 3.17 9.98
C THR A 93 -3.29 2.84 11.03
N LYS A 94 -2.85 3.85 11.78
CA LYS A 94 -2.00 3.66 12.97
C LYS A 94 -2.81 3.18 14.18
N LYS A 95 -4.12 3.43 14.19
CA LYS A 95 -4.97 3.11 15.33
C LYS A 95 -5.24 1.61 15.38
N LEU A 96 -4.92 1.01 16.53
CA LEU A 96 -5.46 -0.28 16.94
C LEU A 96 -6.86 0.01 17.49
N SER A 97 -7.88 0.11 16.63
CA SER A 97 -9.25 -0.07 17.12
C SER A 97 -9.49 -1.54 17.40
#